data_AF-A0A537PIV4-F1
#
_entry.id   AF-A0A537PIV4-F1
#
_cell.length_a   1.000
_cell.length_b   1.000
_cell.length_c   1.000
_cell.angle_alpha   90.00
_cell.angle_beta   90.00
_cell.angle_gamma   90.00
#
_symmetry.space_group_name_H-M   'P 1'
#
loop_
_entity.id
_entity.type
_entity.pdbx_description
1 polymer ?
#
loop_
_entity_poly.entity_id
_entity_poly.type
_entity_poly.pdbx_seq_one_letter_code
_entity_poly.pdbx_strand_id
1 'polypeptide(L)'
;MANRRSSFGYDDLLACARGELFGAGNAQLPLPPMLMFDRISEIAEAGGEYGKGLVRAVLDLKPDLWFFPCHFKGDPVMPGCLGLDALWQLLGFFLGWLGAPGRGRALGLGELKFSGQVLPTVKNVVYGIDIKRVMTAPAALLRQSRC
;
A
#
# COMPACT_ATOMS: atom_id res chain seq x y z
N MET A 1 15.91 17.66 10.28
CA MET A 1 15.01 16.59 9.80
C MET A 1 15.76 15.28 9.99
N ALA A 2 15.28 14.38 10.84
CA ALA A 2 15.93 13.09 11.03
C ALA A 2 15.90 12.33 9.68
N ASN A 3 17.02 11.72 9.31
CA ASN A 3 17.17 10.98 8.06
C ASN A 3 16.30 9.71 8.13
N ARG A 4 14.99 9.84 7.83
CA ARG A 4 14.05 8.71 7.80
C ARG A 4 14.42 7.78 6.66
N ARG A 5 14.35 6.48 6.92
CA ARG A 5 14.61 5.45 5.91
C ARG A 5 13.63 5.63 4.73
N SER A 6 14.18 5.65 3.51
CA SER A 6 13.46 5.94 2.26
C SER A 6 13.20 4.71 1.38
N SER A 7 13.53 3.51 1.85
CA SER A 7 13.30 2.24 1.14
C SER A 7 13.21 1.07 2.12
N PHE A 8 12.36 0.09 1.83
CA PHE A 8 12.07 -1.06 2.70
C PHE A 8 12.05 -2.35 1.86
N GLY A 9 12.78 -3.37 2.33
CA GLY A 9 12.80 -4.71 1.72
C GLY A 9 11.72 -5.62 2.31
N TYR A 10 11.60 -6.84 1.78
CA TYR A 10 10.53 -7.77 2.14
C TYR A 10 10.44 -8.06 3.65
N ASP A 11 11.58 -8.30 4.30
CA ASP A 11 11.62 -8.58 5.75
C ASP A 11 11.12 -7.40 6.60
N ASP A 12 11.36 -6.16 6.15
CA ASP A 12 10.83 -4.97 6.80
C ASP A 12 9.31 -4.87 6.66
N LEU A 13 8.78 -5.26 5.49
CA LEU A 13 7.34 -5.28 5.23
C LEU A 13 6.66 -6.37 6.08
N LEU A 14 7.30 -7.53 6.23
CA LEU A 14 6.82 -8.57 7.14
C LEU A 14 6.89 -8.11 8.61
N ALA A 15 7.94 -7.40 9.02
CA ALA A 15 8.02 -6.80 10.35
C ALA A 15 6.89 -5.77 10.55
N CYS A 16 6.58 -4.94 9.54
CA CYS A 16 5.42 -4.05 9.57
C CYS A 16 4.11 -4.83 9.72
N ALA A 17 3.94 -5.92 8.97
CA ALA A 17 2.74 -6.76 9.05
C ALA A 17 2.57 -7.42 10.43
N ARG A 18 3.67 -7.80 11.09
CA ARG A 18 3.68 -8.31 12.47
C ARG A 18 3.53 -7.21 13.54
N GLY A 19 3.52 -5.93 13.15
CA GLY A 19 3.39 -4.81 14.09
C GLY A 19 4.69 -4.43 14.80
N GLU A 20 5.83 -4.87 14.28
CA GLU A 20 7.16 -4.67 14.86
C GLU A 20 7.83 -3.39 14.35
N LEU A 21 7.36 -2.80 13.24
CA LEU A 21 8.01 -1.67 12.60
C LEU A 21 7.58 -0.30 13.16
N PHE A 22 6.27 -0.07 13.32
CA PHE A 22 5.73 1.22 13.79
C PHE A 22 5.28 1.20 15.26
N GLY A 23 5.48 0.07 15.94
CA GLY A 23 5.07 -0.13 17.34
C GLY A 23 3.62 -0.59 17.52
N ALA A 24 3.33 -1.09 18.72
CA ALA A 24 2.04 -1.68 19.04
C ALA A 24 0.88 -0.67 18.89
N GLY A 25 -0.21 -1.10 18.22
CA GLY A 25 -1.41 -0.29 18.02
C GLY A 25 -1.37 0.65 16.81
N ASN A 26 -0.24 0.74 16.12
CA ASN A 26 -0.07 1.61 14.95
C ASN A 26 -0.31 0.86 13.63
N ALA A 27 0.01 1.50 12.51
CA ALA A 27 -0.20 0.94 11.18
C ALA A 27 0.52 -0.41 11.01
N GLN A 28 -0.17 -1.34 10.35
CA GLN A 28 0.36 -2.65 10.00
C GLN A 28 -0.03 -2.93 8.55
N LEU A 29 0.89 -3.53 7.80
CA LEU A 29 0.54 -4.13 6.51
C LEU A 29 -0.21 -5.45 6.71
N PRO A 30 -0.95 -5.94 5.70
CA PRO A 30 -1.42 -7.32 5.71
C PRO A 30 -0.25 -8.31 5.71
N LEU A 31 -0.44 -9.48 6.28
CA LEU A 31 0.47 -10.62 6.09
C LEU A 31 0.20 -11.27 4.71
N PRO A 32 1.18 -11.98 4.13
CA PRO A 32 0.92 -12.89 3.03
C PRO A 32 -0.22 -13.87 3.37
N PRO A 33 -1.10 -14.21 2.40
CA PRO A 33 -0.98 -13.91 0.98
C PRO A 33 -1.58 -12.56 0.55
N MET A 34 -1.99 -11.70 1.49
CA MET A 34 -2.63 -10.40 1.21
C MET A 34 -1.66 -9.23 1.10
N LEU A 35 -0.39 -9.40 1.47
CA LEU A 35 0.66 -8.39 1.22
C LEU A 35 0.94 -8.31 -0.29
N MET A 36 0.69 -7.14 -0.91
CA MET A 36 0.66 -7.01 -2.38
C MET A 36 1.87 -6.32 -3.01
N PHE A 37 2.99 -6.24 -2.30
CA PHE A 37 4.28 -5.81 -2.83
C PHE A 37 5.44 -6.38 -2.02
N ASP A 38 6.58 -6.59 -2.66
CA ASP A 38 7.77 -7.20 -2.06
C ASP A 38 8.74 -6.17 -1.50
N ARG A 39 8.66 -4.93 -1.98
CA ARG A 39 9.53 -3.83 -1.54
C ARG A 39 8.90 -2.47 -1.79
N ILE A 40 9.25 -1.52 -0.92
CA ILE A 40 9.09 -0.09 -1.16
C ILE A 40 10.45 0.42 -1.62
N SER A 41 10.56 0.77 -2.90
CA SER A 41 11.81 1.25 -3.50
C SER A 41 12.08 2.72 -3.18
N GLU A 42 11.03 3.50 -2.94
CA GLU A 42 11.13 4.92 -2.63
C GLU A 42 9.96 5.37 -1.75
N ILE A 43 10.25 6.14 -0.71
CA ILE A 43 9.27 6.88 0.09
C ILE A 43 9.88 8.20 0.54
N ALA A 44 9.15 9.30 0.36
CA ALA A 44 9.61 10.65 0.65
C ALA A 44 8.47 11.56 1.13
N GLU A 45 8.78 12.52 2.01
CA GLU A 45 7.83 13.55 2.48
C GLU A 45 7.59 14.67 1.46
N ALA A 46 8.50 14.81 0.49
CA ALA A 46 8.46 15.80 -0.57
C ALA A 46 8.57 15.12 -1.95
N GLY A 47 8.16 15.84 -3.00
CA GLY A 47 8.05 15.30 -4.36
C GLY A 47 6.67 14.75 -4.67
N GLY A 48 6.58 13.98 -5.76
CA GLY A 48 5.30 13.53 -6.35
C GLY A 48 4.56 14.67 -7.05
N GLU A 49 3.46 14.34 -7.75
CA GLU A 49 2.65 15.31 -8.50
C GLU A 49 2.24 16.54 -7.68
N TYR A 50 1.98 16.38 -6.38
CA TYR A 50 1.50 17.46 -5.51
C TYR A 50 2.57 18.06 -4.60
N GLY A 51 3.82 17.61 -4.70
CA GLY A 51 4.94 18.10 -3.89
C GLY A 51 4.86 17.74 -2.39
N LYS A 52 3.94 16.86 -1.98
CA LYS A 52 3.67 16.51 -0.57
C LYS A 52 4.03 15.07 -0.23
N GLY A 53 4.89 14.47 -1.04
CA GLY A 53 5.42 13.14 -0.83
C GLY A 53 4.87 12.12 -1.79
N LEU A 54 5.53 10.96 -1.78
CA LEU A 54 5.27 9.87 -2.70
C LEU A 54 5.69 8.54 -2.07
N VAL A 55 5.13 7.45 -2.61
CA VAL A 55 5.63 6.09 -2.37
C VAL A 55 5.70 5.35 -3.70
N ARG A 56 6.77 4.57 -3.92
CA ARG A 56 6.95 3.64 -5.03
C ARG A 56 7.26 2.26 -4.49
N ALA A 57 6.59 1.25 -5.01
CA ALA A 57 6.74 -0.13 -4.59
C ALA A 57 6.69 -1.09 -5.77
N VAL A 58 7.20 -2.30 -5.55
CA VAL A 58 7.25 -3.34 -6.59
C VAL A 58 6.77 -4.66 -6.02
N LEU A 59 5.92 -5.35 -6.78
CA LEU A 59 5.61 -6.78 -6.63
C LEU A 59 6.30 -7.55 -7.75
N ASP A 60 7.13 -8.52 -7.40
CA ASP A 60 7.68 -9.48 -8.34
C ASP A 60 6.64 -10.57 -8.60
N LEU A 61 6.23 -10.69 -9.85
CA LEU A 61 5.26 -11.69 -10.26
C LEU A 61 5.96 -13.01 -10.55
N LYS A 62 5.38 -14.07 -10.02
CA LYS A 62 5.73 -15.44 -10.34
C LYS A 62 4.48 -16.13 -10.90
N PRO A 63 4.60 -16.98 -11.93
CA PRO A 63 3.44 -17.65 -12.51
C PRO A 63 2.64 -18.51 -11.52
N ASP A 64 3.25 -18.90 -10.41
CA ASP A 64 2.67 -19.69 -9.32
C ASP A 64 2.10 -18.87 -8.16
N LEU A 65 2.02 -17.54 -8.28
CA LEU A 65 1.33 -16.71 -7.28
C LEU A 65 -0.11 -17.19 -7.10
N TRP A 66 -0.52 -17.25 -5.83
CA TRP A 66 -1.72 -17.96 -5.37
C TRP A 66 -3.01 -17.58 -6.12
N PHE A 67 -3.10 -16.35 -6.61
CA PHE A 67 -4.29 -15.84 -7.29
C PHE A 67 -4.40 -16.30 -8.74
N PHE A 68 -3.30 -16.61 -9.44
CA PHE A 68 -3.38 -17.00 -10.86
C PHE A 68 -4.13 -18.32 -11.09
N PRO A 69 -3.89 -19.40 -10.31
CA PRO A 69 -4.62 -20.65 -10.51
C PRO A 69 -6.13 -20.57 -10.22
N CYS A 70 -6.57 -19.60 -9.40
CA CYS A 70 -7.97 -19.46 -9.02
C CYS A 70 -8.71 -18.30 -9.72
N HIS A 71 -8.00 -17.43 -10.44
CA HIS A 71 -8.58 -16.24 -11.06
C HIS A 71 -8.01 -16.03 -12.48
N PHE A 72 -8.56 -16.67 -13.51
CA PHE A 72 -9.61 -17.70 -13.53
C PHE A 72 -9.03 -19.03 -14.02
N LYS A 73 -9.76 -20.13 -13.81
CA LYS A 73 -9.36 -21.44 -14.36
C LYS A 73 -9.32 -21.37 -15.88
N GLY A 74 -8.11 -21.50 -16.46
CA GLY A 74 -7.88 -21.46 -17.90
C GLY A 74 -7.69 -20.05 -18.48
N ASP A 75 -7.82 -19.00 -17.66
CA ASP A 75 -7.62 -17.60 -18.04
C ASP A 75 -6.98 -16.82 -16.87
N PRO A 76 -5.70 -17.10 -16.56
CA PRO A 76 -5.05 -16.57 -15.37
C PRO A 76 -4.75 -15.07 -15.51
N VAL A 77 -5.25 -14.28 -14.57
CA VAL A 77 -5.08 -12.83 -14.49
C VAL A 77 -5.09 -12.38 -13.04
N MET A 78 -4.18 -11.47 -12.66
CA MET A 78 -4.19 -10.90 -11.32
C MET A 78 -5.54 -10.19 -11.07
N PRO A 79 -6.22 -10.45 -9.94
CA PRO A 79 -7.42 -9.71 -9.58
C PRO A 79 -7.11 -8.20 -9.46
N GLY A 80 -7.81 -7.36 -10.22
CA GLY A 80 -7.59 -5.91 -10.20
C GLY A 80 -7.81 -5.28 -8.81
N CYS A 81 -8.67 -5.89 -7.99
CA CYS A 81 -8.89 -5.47 -6.61
C CYS A 81 -7.65 -5.61 -5.72
N LEU A 82 -6.77 -6.58 -5.97
CA LEU A 82 -5.52 -6.74 -5.23
C LEU A 82 -4.50 -5.63 -5.58
N GLY A 83 -4.47 -5.23 -6.85
CA GLY A 83 -3.68 -4.08 -7.28
C GLY A 83 -4.17 -2.77 -6.66
N LEU A 84 -5.50 -2.61 -6.51
CA LEU A 84 -6.08 -1.49 -5.78
C LEU A 84 -5.74 -1.54 -4.28
N ASP A 85 -5.83 -2.70 -3.65
CA ASP A 85 -5.50 -2.86 -2.23
C ASP A 85 -4.02 -2.53 -1.95
N ALA A 86 -3.11 -2.87 -2.87
CA ALA A 86 -1.70 -2.46 -2.80
C ALA A 86 -1.56 -0.93 -2.64
N LEU A 87 -2.36 -0.13 -3.35
CA LEU A 87 -2.32 1.33 -3.22
C LEU A 87 -2.81 1.81 -1.85
N TRP A 88 -3.86 1.19 -1.29
CA TRP A 88 -4.31 1.49 0.07
C TRP A 88 -3.30 1.06 1.13
N GLN A 89 -2.65 -0.10 0.95
CA GLN A 89 -1.56 -0.56 1.80
C GLN A 89 -0.40 0.45 1.82
N LEU A 90 0.03 0.97 0.65
CA LEU A 90 1.07 2.00 0.57
C LEU A 90 0.65 3.30 1.27
N LEU A 91 -0.60 3.73 1.11
CA LEU A 91 -1.11 4.93 1.78
C LEU A 91 -1.10 4.76 3.31
N GLY A 92 -1.55 3.60 3.81
CA GLY A 92 -1.50 3.26 5.23
C GLY A 92 -0.07 3.19 5.77
N PHE A 93 0.84 2.59 5.00
CA PHE A 93 2.27 2.55 5.33
C PHE A 93 2.87 3.96 5.40
N PHE A 94 2.55 4.83 4.44
CA PHE A 94 3.01 6.22 4.43
C PHE A 94 2.60 6.97 5.70
N LEU A 95 1.35 6.79 6.16
CA LEU A 95 0.88 7.41 7.41
C LEU A 95 1.64 6.87 8.64
N GLY A 96 1.85 5.55 8.73
CA GLY A 96 2.67 4.94 9.78
C GLY A 96 4.12 5.45 9.75
N TRP A 97 4.70 5.58 8.56
CA TRP A 97 6.05 6.10 8.33
C TRP A 97 6.21 7.58 8.72
N LEU A 98 5.17 8.39 8.53
CA LEU A 98 5.11 9.77 9.06
C LEU A 98 5.02 9.82 10.60
N GLY A 99 4.71 8.70 11.25
CA GLY A 99 4.53 8.59 12.70
C GLY A 99 3.09 8.82 13.17
N ALA A 100 2.10 8.71 12.28
CA ALA A 100 0.70 8.80 12.67
C ALA A 100 0.31 7.59 13.55
N PRO A 101 -0.34 7.82 14.71
CA PRO A 101 -0.78 6.73 15.57
C PRO A 101 -2.03 6.03 15.03
N GLY A 102 -2.24 4.77 15.45
CA GLY A 102 -3.47 4.03 15.21
C GLY A 102 -3.42 3.08 14.00
N ARG A 103 -4.45 2.22 13.91
CA ARG A 103 -4.56 1.19 12.87
C ARG A 103 -5.18 1.74 11.59
N GLY A 104 -4.58 1.41 10.45
CA GLY A 104 -5.07 1.81 9.14
C GLY A 104 -6.40 1.17 8.75
N ARG A 105 -7.28 1.95 8.12
CA ARG A 105 -8.51 1.48 7.46
C ARG A 105 -8.67 2.27 6.17
N ALA A 106 -8.86 1.58 5.04
CA ALA A 106 -9.21 2.23 3.79
C ALA A 106 -10.62 2.84 3.91
N LEU A 107 -10.79 4.09 3.50
CA LEU A 107 -12.06 4.81 3.60
C LEU A 107 -12.84 4.85 2.28
N GLY A 108 -12.16 4.60 1.17
CA GLY A 108 -12.77 4.60 -0.15
C GLY A 108 -11.79 5.03 -1.24
N LEU A 109 -12.36 5.26 -2.41
CA LEU A 109 -11.68 5.71 -3.62
C LEU A 109 -12.62 6.68 -4.34
N GLY A 110 -12.06 7.68 -5.02
CA GLY A 110 -12.84 8.59 -5.87
C GLY A 110 -13.21 7.93 -7.19
N GLU A 111 -12.21 7.72 -8.04
CA GLU A 111 -12.38 7.12 -9.37
C GLU A 111 -11.43 5.94 -9.55
N LEU A 112 -11.89 4.90 -10.25
CA LEU A 112 -11.10 3.71 -10.58
C LEU A 112 -11.18 3.44 -12.09
N LYS A 113 -10.03 3.18 -12.70
CA LYS A 113 -9.97 2.74 -14.08
C LYS A 113 -8.97 1.59 -14.24
N PHE A 114 -9.45 0.46 -14.73
CA PHE A 114 -8.59 -0.63 -15.22
C PHE A 114 -8.47 -0.52 -16.74
N SER A 115 -7.27 -0.22 -17.24
CA SER A 115 -7.01 -0.04 -18.68
C SER A 115 -6.16 -1.17 -19.28
N GLY A 116 -5.87 -2.20 -18.48
CA GLY A 116 -5.02 -3.32 -18.85
C GLY A 116 -5.13 -4.42 -17.80
N GLN A 117 -4.34 -5.47 -17.99
CA GLN A 117 -4.36 -6.67 -17.17
C GLN A 117 -2.95 -7.16 -16.86
N VAL A 118 -2.82 -7.91 -15.78
CA VAL A 118 -1.55 -8.49 -15.35
C VAL A 118 -1.63 -10.00 -15.54
N LEU A 119 -0.84 -10.51 -16.48
CA LEU A 119 -0.77 -11.93 -16.85
C LEU A 119 0.42 -12.62 -16.15
N PRO A 120 0.45 -13.95 -16.06
CA PRO A 120 1.58 -14.70 -15.50
C PRO A 120 2.93 -14.47 -16.18
N THR A 121 2.93 -13.94 -17.41
CA THR A 121 4.14 -13.61 -18.18
C THR A 121 4.75 -12.26 -17.81
N VAL A 122 4.01 -11.40 -17.11
CA VAL A 122 4.52 -10.12 -16.62
C VAL A 122 5.52 -10.41 -15.50
N LYS A 123 6.65 -9.71 -15.49
CA LYS A 123 7.71 -9.92 -14.48
C LYS A 123 7.41 -9.18 -13.19
N ASN A 124 7.04 -7.90 -13.29
CA ASN A 124 6.88 -7.05 -12.12
C ASN A 124 5.64 -6.15 -12.28
N VAL A 125 4.97 -5.85 -11.17
CA VAL A 125 4.02 -4.73 -11.05
C VAL A 125 4.69 -3.61 -10.27
N VAL A 126 4.63 -2.39 -10.80
CA VAL A 126 5.11 -1.20 -10.12
C VAL A 126 3.91 -0.39 -9.64
N TYR A 127 3.88 -0.10 -8.34
CA TYR A 127 2.87 0.75 -7.72
C TYR A 127 3.45 2.11 -7.40
N GLY A 128 2.63 3.15 -7.55
CA GLY A 128 2.99 4.50 -7.17
C GLY A 128 1.77 5.24 -6.60
N ILE A 129 1.98 5.93 -5.48
CA ILE A 129 1.04 6.93 -4.97
C ILE A 129 1.73 8.26 -4.82
N ASP A 130 1.03 9.33 -5.17
CA ASP A 130 1.44 10.71 -4.94
C ASP A 130 0.48 11.35 -3.95
N ILE A 131 1.02 11.91 -2.87
CA ILE A 131 0.24 12.32 -1.73
C ILE A 131 -0.34 13.70 -2.00
N LYS A 132 -1.66 13.81 -2.09
CA LYS A 132 -2.34 15.10 -2.30
C LYS A 132 -2.53 15.92 -1.03
N ARG A 133 -2.85 15.24 0.07
CA ARG A 133 -3.10 15.85 1.39
C ARG A 133 -3.04 14.78 2.48
N VAL A 134 -2.42 15.12 3.60
CA VAL A 134 -2.50 14.38 4.86
C VAL A 134 -3.31 15.22 5.84
N MET A 135 -4.23 14.60 6.57
CA MET A 135 -5.03 15.25 7.60
C MET A 135 -4.74 14.59 8.95
N THR A 136 -4.20 15.35 9.89
CA THR A 136 -4.04 14.92 11.28
C THR A 136 -5.19 15.53 12.07
N ALA A 137 -6.24 14.75 12.32
CA ALA A 137 -7.27 15.17 13.27
C ALA A 137 -6.77 14.86 14.70
N PRO A 138 -6.89 15.79 15.66
CA PRO A 138 -6.79 15.44 17.07
C PRO A 138 -7.86 14.37 17.36
N ALA A 139 -7.52 13.36 18.16
CA ALA A 139 -8.43 12.28 18.53
C ALA A 139 -9.63 12.78 19.36
N ALA A 140 -10.64 13.34 18.69
CA ALA A 140 -11.98 13.59 19.23
C ALA A 140 -12.92 14.07 18.10
N LEU A 141 -13.31 13.19 17.17
CA LEU A 141 -14.50 13.49 16.37
C LEU A 141 -15.22 12.22 15.91
N LEU A 142 -15.87 11.54 16.87
CA LEU A 142 -17.20 10.99 16.63
C LEU A 142 -18.17 12.18 16.59
N ARG A 143 -18.26 12.85 15.43
CA ARG A 143 -19.52 13.47 15.03
C ARG A 143 -19.91 12.88 13.70
N GLN A 144 -20.85 11.93 13.78
CA GLN A 144 -21.85 11.78 12.74
C GLN A 144 -22.51 13.16 12.57
N SER A 145 -22.16 13.85 11.50
CA SER A 145 -22.95 14.96 11.00
C SER A 145 -23.26 14.64 9.55
N ARG A 146 -24.52 14.27 9.36
CA ARG A 146 -25.25 14.19 8.10
C ARG A 146 -24.88 15.34 7.16
N CYS A 147 -24.68 15.04 5.88
CA CYS A 147 -25.40 15.60 4.75
C CYS A 147 -25.27 14.63 3.57
#